data_AF-A0AB34QRY5-F1
#
_entry.id   AF-A0AB34QRY5-F1
#
_cell.length_a   1.000
_cell.length_b   1.000
_cell.length_c   1.000
_cell.angle_alpha   90.00
_cell.angle_beta   90.00
_cell.angle_gamma   90.00
#
_symmetry.space_group_name_H-M   'P 1'
#
loop_
_entity.id
_entity.type
_entity.pdbx_description
1 polymer ?
#
loop_
_entity_poly.entity_id
_entity_poly.type
_entity_poly.pdbx_seq_one_letter_code
_entity_poly.pdbx_strand_id
1 'polypeptide(L)'
;MVTSFVMVKDLLDKKEKQSLSEIRARRNKKMSLDIHFQVKESVLCIRLTGELDHHSAETLRQKVTNYLETEDIRHIVLNLADLTFMDSSGLGVILGRYKEIKQLGGEMVVCAISPAVNRLFDMSGLFKIIRMEPSEQTALQTLGVAS
;
A
#
# COMPACT_ATOMS: atom_id res chain seq x y z
N MET A 1 17.62 47.18 -25.30
CA MET A 1 18.66 46.28 -24.72
C MET A 1 18.42 45.89 -23.25
N VAL A 2 17.29 46.24 -22.61
CA VAL A 2 17.01 45.90 -21.19
C VAL A 2 16.09 44.68 -20.99
N THR A 3 15.37 44.25 -22.03
CA THR A 3 14.36 43.17 -21.95
C THR A 3 14.96 41.77 -21.75
N SER A 4 16.14 41.49 -22.32
CA SER A 4 16.78 40.18 -22.20
C SER A 4 17.33 39.90 -20.79
N PHE A 5 17.73 40.93 -20.04
CA PHE A 5 18.32 40.73 -18.70
C PHE A 5 17.26 40.38 -17.65
N VAL A 6 16.06 40.97 -17.76
CA VAL A 6 14.90 40.66 -16.89
C VAL A 6 14.41 39.23 -17.15
N MET A 7 14.30 38.82 -18.42
CA MET A 7 13.88 37.46 -18.79
C MET A 7 14.85 36.38 -18.28
N VAL A 8 16.16 36.62 -18.35
CA VAL A 8 17.17 35.67 -17.85
C VAL A 8 17.10 35.54 -16.33
N LYS A 9 16.87 36.66 -15.61
CA LYS A 9 16.72 36.65 -14.15
C LYS A 9 15.45 35.93 -13.71
N ASP A 10 14.33 36.13 -14.41
CA ASP A 10 13.07 35.42 -14.15
C ASP A 10 13.20 33.90 -14.43
N LEU A 11 13.98 33.51 -15.45
CA LEU A 11 14.24 32.11 -15.76
C LEU A 11 15.17 31.45 -14.72
N LEU A 12 16.15 32.18 -14.20
CA LEU A 12 17.02 31.73 -13.11
C LEU A 12 16.23 31.59 -11.80
N ASP A 13 15.41 32.59 -11.45
CA ASP A 13 14.54 32.55 -10.27
C ASP A 13 13.49 31.43 -10.35
N LYS A 14 12.96 31.14 -11.56
CA LYS A 14 12.06 29.98 -11.77
C LYS A 14 12.79 28.65 -11.63
N LYS A 15 14.00 28.50 -12.19
CA LYS A 15 14.80 27.27 -12.05
C LYS A 15 15.21 27.02 -10.60
N GLU A 16 15.57 28.07 -9.87
CA GLU A 16 15.96 27.96 -8.46
C GLU A 16 14.76 27.63 -7.56
N LYS A 17 13.59 28.25 -7.80
CA LYS A 17 12.33 27.90 -7.11
C LYS A 17 11.87 26.48 -7.42
N GLN A 18 12.04 26.01 -8.67
CA GLN A 18 11.69 24.65 -9.07
C GLN A 18 12.61 23.61 -8.41
N SER A 19 13.92 23.84 -8.42
CA SER A 19 14.91 23.02 -7.69
C SER A 19 14.64 22.99 -6.17
N LEU A 20 14.31 24.14 -5.57
CA LEU A 20 13.97 24.20 -4.14
C LEU A 20 12.65 23.52 -3.82
N SER A 21 11.67 23.51 -4.73
CA SER A 21 10.42 22.76 -4.58
C SER A 21 10.63 21.25 -4.68
N GLU A 22 11.52 20.79 -5.58
CA GLU A 22 11.90 19.38 -5.73
C GLU A 22 12.76 18.89 -4.56
N ILE A 23 13.67 19.72 -4.05
CA ILE A 23 14.49 19.43 -2.86
C ILE A 23 13.60 19.42 -1.61
N ARG A 24 12.65 20.35 -1.48
CA ARG A 24 11.66 20.33 -0.38
C ARG A 24 10.73 19.11 -0.50
N ALA A 25 10.29 18.72 -1.69
CA ALA A 25 9.51 17.49 -1.89
C ALA A 25 10.30 16.23 -1.50
N ARG A 26 11.62 16.20 -1.76
CA ARG A 26 12.51 15.11 -1.32
C ARG A 26 12.75 15.11 0.20
N ARG A 27 12.82 16.28 0.83
CA ARG A 27 13.11 16.44 2.27
C ARG A 27 11.86 16.40 3.16
N ASN A 28 10.67 16.59 2.59
CA ASN A 28 9.37 16.50 3.26
C ASN A 28 8.64 15.17 2.97
N LYS A 29 9.38 14.14 2.53
CA LYS A 29 8.92 12.74 2.43
C LYS A 29 8.70 12.20 3.85
N LYS A 30 7.61 12.64 4.50
CA LYS A 30 6.94 11.91 5.57
C LYS A 30 6.82 10.46 5.06
N MET A 31 7.37 9.49 5.78
CA MET A 31 7.67 8.14 5.27
C MET A 31 6.49 7.56 4.48
N SER A 32 6.58 7.63 3.15
CA SER A 32 5.49 7.29 2.24
C SER A 32 5.37 5.78 2.10
N LEU A 33 4.16 5.24 2.19
CA LEU A 33 3.88 3.84 1.87
C LEU A 33 4.30 3.53 0.43
N ASP A 34 5.21 2.58 0.26
CA ASP A 34 5.45 1.92 -1.02
C ASP A 34 4.55 0.68 -1.10
N ILE A 35 3.90 0.51 -2.26
CA ILE A 35 2.94 -0.57 -2.50
C ILE A 35 3.33 -1.27 -3.78
N HIS A 36 3.71 -2.53 -3.64
CA HIS A 36 4.02 -3.39 -4.77
C HIS A 36 2.92 -4.44 -4.96
N PHE A 37 2.39 -4.49 -6.18
CA PHE A 37 1.34 -5.41 -6.57
C PHE A 37 1.91 -6.47 -7.53
N GLN A 38 1.46 -7.71 -7.36
CA GLN A 38 1.72 -8.79 -8.29
C GLN A 38 0.50 -9.70 -8.37
N VAL A 39 0.03 -9.96 -9.58
CA VAL A 39 -1.03 -10.96 -9.82
C VAL A 39 -0.36 -12.31 -10.08
N LYS A 40 -0.84 -13.34 -9.38
CA LYS A 40 -0.49 -14.75 -9.61
C LYS A 40 -1.78 -15.55 -9.73
N GLU A 41 -2.07 -16.03 -10.94
CA GLU A 41 -3.37 -16.64 -11.24
C GLU A 41 -4.52 -15.71 -10.83
N SER A 42 -5.42 -16.14 -9.94
CA SER A 42 -6.52 -15.32 -9.40
C SER A 42 -6.19 -14.63 -8.07
N VAL A 43 -4.90 -14.56 -7.70
CA VAL A 43 -4.44 -14.00 -6.42
C VAL A 43 -3.71 -12.68 -6.63
N LEU A 44 -4.21 -11.61 -6.01
CA LEU A 44 -3.49 -10.34 -5.92
C LEU A 44 -2.60 -10.33 -4.68
N CYS A 45 -1.29 -10.38 -4.91
CA CYS A 45 -0.27 -10.20 -3.87
C CYS A 45 0.02 -8.71 -3.70
N ILE A 46 -0.13 -8.22 -2.47
CA ILE A 46 0.09 -6.82 -2.08
C ILE A 46 1.20 -6.79 -1.03
N ARG A 47 2.32 -6.16 -1.36
CA ARG A 47 3.46 -5.99 -0.44
C ARG A 47 3.53 -4.53 -0.01
N LEU A 48 3.49 -4.29 1.31
CA LEU A 48 3.50 -2.96 1.89
C LEU A 48 4.84 -2.67 2.57
N THR A 49 5.45 -1.54 2.24
CA THR A 49 6.68 -1.07 2.89
C THR A 49 6.47 0.35 3.44
N GLY A 50 6.79 0.57 4.70
CA GLY A 50 6.66 1.89 5.37
C GLY A 50 5.41 1.99 6.25
N GLU A 51 4.66 3.09 6.13
CA GLU A 51 3.58 3.44 7.08
C GLU A 51 2.20 3.43 6.41
N LEU A 52 1.25 2.67 6.96
CA LEU A 52 -0.15 2.64 6.52
C LEU A 52 -1.02 3.51 7.44
N ASP A 53 -1.13 4.78 7.07
CA ASP A 53 -1.93 5.82 7.72
C ASP A 53 -3.19 6.18 6.92
N HIS A 54 -3.94 7.17 7.40
CA HIS A 54 -5.14 7.67 6.71
C HIS A 54 -4.92 8.02 5.23
N HIS A 55 -3.81 8.68 4.88
CA HIS A 55 -3.57 9.15 3.52
C HIS A 55 -3.20 7.99 2.58
N SER A 56 -2.33 7.11 3.04
CA SER A 56 -1.88 5.94 2.28
C SER A 56 -2.95 4.85 2.18
N ALA A 57 -3.86 4.74 3.16
CA ALA A 57 -5.01 3.84 3.12
C ALA A 57 -5.96 4.17 1.96
N GLU A 58 -6.18 5.45 1.66
CA GLU A 58 -6.95 5.88 0.48
C GLU A 58 -6.32 5.39 -0.82
N THR A 59 -5.00 5.59 -0.95
CA THR A 59 -4.24 5.19 -2.14
C THR A 59 -4.28 3.67 -2.34
N LEU A 60 -4.10 2.90 -1.25
CA LEU A 60 -4.20 1.44 -1.29
C LEU A 60 -5.59 1.00 -1.74
N ARG A 61 -6.65 1.61 -1.18
CA ARG A 61 -8.04 1.28 -1.53
C ARG A 61 -8.31 1.47 -3.01
N GLN A 62 -7.96 2.62 -3.56
CA GLN A 62 -8.18 2.95 -4.97
C GLN A 62 -7.45 1.97 -5.90
N LYS A 63 -6.17 1.69 -5.61
CA LYS A 63 -5.38 0.75 -6.43
C LYS A 63 -5.93 -0.66 -6.38
N VAL A 64 -6.30 -1.16 -5.18
CA VAL A 64 -6.89 -2.50 -5.06
C VAL A 64 -8.23 -2.56 -5.77
N THR A 65 -9.10 -1.56 -5.62
CA THR A 65 -10.38 -1.51 -6.36
C THR A 65 -10.15 -1.63 -7.86
N ASN A 66 -9.19 -0.87 -8.41
CA ASN A 66 -8.87 -0.95 -9.83
C ASN A 66 -8.45 -2.37 -10.25
N TYR A 67 -7.60 -3.06 -9.48
CA TYR A 67 -7.25 -4.46 -9.76
C TYR A 67 -8.47 -5.40 -9.71
N LEU A 68 -9.38 -5.23 -8.75
CA LEU A 68 -10.59 -6.04 -8.65
C LEU A 68 -11.57 -5.79 -9.80
N GLU A 69 -11.52 -4.62 -10.44
CA GLU A 69 -12.37 -4.26 -11.57
C GLU A 69 -11.76 -4.66 -12.92
N THR A 70 -10.43 -4.68 -13.04
CA THR A 70 -9.73 -4.89 -14.32
C THR A 70 -9.16 -6.30 -14.50
N GLU A 71 -8.94 -7.05 -13.43
CA GLU A 71 -8.33 -8.38 -13.45
C GLU A 71 -9.28 -9.42 -12.80
N ASP A 72 -9.12 -10.70 -13.14
CA ASP A 72 -9.90 -11.80 -12.54
C ASP A 72 -9.35 -12.21 -11.16
N ILE A 73 -9.50 -11.30 -10.20
CA ILE A 73 -9.00 -11.51 -8.84
C ILE A 73 -10.08 -12.13 -7.96
N ARG A 74 -9.75 -13.29 -7.40
CA ARG A 74 -10.58 -14.00 -6.43
C ARG A 74 -9.99 -13.97 -5.02
N HIS A 75 -8.68 -13.85 -4.87
CA HIS A 75 -8.03 -13.89 -3.56
C HIS A 75 -7.05 -12.73 -3.38
N ILE A 76 -6.77 -12.38 -2.13
CA ILE A 76 -5.74 -11.39 -1.79
C ILE A 76 -4.75 -12.01 -0.82
N VAL A 77 -3.46 -11.83 -1.08
CA VAL A 77 -2.40 -12.00 -0.10
C VAL A 77 -1.85 -10.63 0.26
N LEU A 78 -1.93 -10.25 1.54
CA LEU A 78 -1.37 -9.01 2.05
C LEU A 78 -0.11 -9.31 2.88
N ASN A 79 1.05 -8.90 2.37
CA ASN A 79 2.34 -9.10 3.01
C ASN A 79 2.74 -7.83 3.76
N LEU A 80 2.91 -7.98 5.09
CA LEU A 80 3.18 -6.88 6.02
C LEU A 80 4.60 -6.95 6.63
N ALA A 81 5.52 -7.69 6.01
CA ALA A 81 6.88 -7.89 6.51
C ALA A 81 7.61 -6.56 6.75
N ASP A 82 7.51 -5.65 5.78
CA ASP A 82 8.22 -4.37 5.77
C ASP A 82 7.32 -3.18 6.20
N LEU A 83 6.16 -3.47 6.76
CA LEU A 83 5.26 -2.45 7.30
C LEU A 83 5.70 -2.05 8.71
N THR A 84 6.12 -0.79 8.88
CA THR A 84 6.68 -0.26 10.12
C THR A 84 5.64 0.41 11.00
N PHE A 85 4.51 0.84 10.44
CA PHE A 85 3.42 1.47 11.18
C PHE A 85 2.06 1.23 10.53
N MET A 86 1.03 1.16 11.35
CA MET A 86 -0.37 1.16 10.93
C MET A 86 -1.21 1.92 11.95
N ASP A 87 -2.28 2.60 11.53
CA ASP A 87 -3.29 3.18 12.41
C ASP A 87 -4.69 2.54 12.21
N SER A 88 -5.72 3.13 12.80
CA SER A 88 -7.11 2.67 12.63
C SER A 88 -7.62 2.77 11.19
N SER A 89 -7.11 3.71 10.39
CA SER A 89 -7.45 3.83 8.97
C SER A 89 -6.87 2.66 8.17
N GLY A 90 -5.65 2.25 8.50
CA GLY A 90 -5.01 1.06 7.94
C GLY A 90 -5.81 -0.22 8.20
N LEU A 91 -6.27 -0.43 9.44
CA LEU A 91 -7.18 -1.54 9.75
C LEU A 91 -8.50 -1.45 8.98
N GLY A 92 -9.06 -0.24 8.85
CA GLY A 92 -10.30 0.00 8.13
C GLY A 92 -10.23 -0.40 6.66
N VAL A 93 -9.15 -0.04 5.96
CA VAL A 93 -8.97 -0.45 4.55
C VAL A 93 -8.80 -1.96 4.41
N ILE A 94 -8.03 -2.60 5.30
CA ILE A 94 -7.86 -4.07 5.29
C ILE A 94 -9.19 -4.79 5.50
N LEU A 95 -9.99 -4.34 6.48
CA LEU A 95 -11.31 -4.91 6.74
C LEU A 95 -12.27 -4.70 5.56
N GLY A 96 -12.20 -3.55 4.89
CA GLY A 96 -12.97 -3.28 3.67
C GLY A 96 -12.66 -4.29 2.56
N ARG A 97 -11.36 -4.49 2.27
CA ARG A 97 -10.91 -5.47 1.27
C ARG A 97 -11.26 -6.91 1.63
N TYR A 98 -11.14 -7.28 2.90
CA TYR A 98 -11.58 -8.60 3.38
C TYR A 98 -13.06 -8.85 3.06
N LYS A 99 -13.93 -7.88 3.35
CA LYS A 99 -15.38 -8.01 3.08
C LYS A 99 -15.67 -8.14 1.59
N GLU A 100 -15.01 -7.37 0.75
CA GLU A 100 -15.18 -7.42 -0.70
C GLU A 100 -14.75 -8.77 -1.28
N ILE A 101 -13.55 -9.25 -0.92
CA ILE A 101 -13.07 -10.57 -1.37
C ILE A 101 -13.99 -11.69 -0.88
N LYS A 102 -14.48 -11.60 0.36
CA LYS A 102 -15.43 -12.57 0.90
C LYS A 102 -16.76 -12.57 0.13
N GLN A 103 -17.25 -11.41 -0.29
CA GLN A 103 -18.45 -11.29 -1.13
C GLN A 103 -18.26 -11.90 -2.52
N LEU A 104 -17.04 -11.82 -3.06
CA LEU A 104 -16.65 -12.49 -4.31
C LEU A 104 -16.44 -14.01 -4.16
N GLY A 105 -16.70 -14.58 -2.97
CA GLY A 105 -16.48 -16.01 -2.69
C GLY A 105 -15.01 -16.39 -2.65
N GLY A 106 -14.16 -15.41 -2.34
CA GLY A 106 -12.73 -15.52 -2.21
C GLY A 106 -12.24 -15.59 -0.76
N GLU A 107 -10.91 -15.59 -0.62
CA GLU A 107 -10.23 -15.56 0.68
C GLU A 107 -9.13 -14.51 0.68
N MET A 108 -9.01 -13.78 1.78
CA MET A 108 -7.91 -12.86 2.03
C MET A 108 -7.02 -13.44 3.13
N VAL A 109 -5.73 -13.53 2.85
CA VAL A 109 -4.70 -14.01 3.77
C VAL A 109 -3.74 -12.87 4.06
N VAL A 110 -3.44 -12.63 5.32
CA VAL A 110 -2.38 -11.70 5.72
C VAL A 110 -1.16 -12.51 6.14
N CYS A 111 0.03 -12.09 5.74
CA CYS A 111 1.26 -12.80 6.05
C CYS A 111 2.37 -11.90 6.55
N ALA A 112 3.33 -12.52 7.23
CA ALA A 112 4.54 -11.88 7.75
C ALA A 112 4.25 -10.60 8.56
N ILE A 113 3.27 -10.65 9.48
CA ILE A 113 2.97 -9.48 10.32
C ILE A 113 4.20 -9.08 11.14
N SER A 114 4.60 -7.82 10.99
CA SER A 114 5.64 -7.23 11.82
C SER A 114 5.15 -7.08 13.27
N PRO A 115 6.04 -7.20 14.29
CA PRO A 115 5.67 -6.98 15.69
C PRO A 115 5.01 -5.62 15.94
N ALA A 116 5.36 -4.59 15.16
CA ALA A 116 4.81 -3.24 15.27
C ALA A 116 3.30 -3.19 14.96
N VAL A 117 2.84 -4.03 14.05
CA VAL A 117 1.45 -4.04 13.55
C VAL A 117 0.60 -5.09 14.29
N ASN A 118 1.26 -6.11 14.87
CA ASN A 118 0.60 -7.24 15.54
C ASN A 118 -0.42 -6.82 16.59
N ARG A 119 -0.06 -5.86 17.45
CA ARG A 119 -0.92 -5.37 18.53
C ARG A 119 -2.26 -4.78 18.02
N LEU A 120 -2.27 -4.15 16.85
CA LEU A 120 -3.48 -3.55 16.28
C LEU A 120 -4.44 -4.62 15.75
N PHE A 121 -3.91 -5.69 15.15
CA PHE A 121 -4.72 -6.85 14.76
C PHE A 121 -5.29 -7.58 15.98
N ASP A 122 -4.51 -7.71 17.06
CA ASP A 122 -4.97 -8.31 18.33
C ASP A 122 -6.14 -7.51 18.92
N MET A 123 -5.97 -6.20 19.08
CA MET A 123 -6.98 -5.34 19.70
C MET A 123 -8.25 -5.21 18.86
N SER A 124 -8.14 -5.28 17.54
CA SER A 124 -9.29 -5.18 16.63
C SER A 124 -10.07 -6.49 16.47
N GLY A 125 -9.50 -7.62 16.91
CA GLY A 125 -10.10 -8.95 16.72
C GLY A 125 -10.05 -9.44 15.27
N LEU A 126 -9.31 -8.77 14.38
CA LEU A 126 -9.13 -9.16 12.98
C LEU A 126 -8.53 -10.55 12.84
N PHE A 127 -7.70 -10.98 13.81
CA PHE A 127 -7.17 -12.34 13.88
C PHE A 127 -8.22 -13.44 13.97
N LYS A 128 -9.46 -13.13 14.35
CA LYS A 128 -10.54 -14.12 14.43
C LYS A 128 -11.21 -14.38 13.08
N ILE A 129 -10.98 -13.52 12.08
CA ILE A 129 -11.73 -13.56 10.82
C ILE A 129 -10.85 -13.59 9.57
N ILE A 130 -9.61 -13.08 9.66
CA ILE A 130 -8.63 -13.11 8.57
C ILE A 130 -7.64 -14.23 8.84
N ARG A 131 -7.36 -15.05 7.82
CA ARG A 131 -6.33 -16.08 7.93
C ARG A 131 -4.95 -15.44 7.96
N MET A 132 -4.10 -15.96 8.85
CA MET A 132 -2.74 -15.52 9.03
C MET A 132 -1.76 -16.61 8.63
N GLU A 133 -0.70 -16.23 7.91
CA GLU A 133 0.36 -17.14 7.50
C GLU A 133 1.74 -16.54 7.81
N PRO A 134 2.77 -17.35 8.09
CA PRO A 134 4.09 -16.83 8.44
C PRO A 134 4.79 -16.15 7.26
N SER A 135 4.48 -16.55 6.02
CA SER A 135 5.12 -16.04 4.81
C SER A 135 4.14 -15.92 3.63
N GLU A 136 4.54 -15.16 2.62
CA GLU A 136 3.77 -15.07 1.37
C GLU A 136 3.71 -16.41 0.63
N GLN A 137 4.80 -17.19 0.68
CA GLN A 137 4.84 -18.52 0.06
C GLN A 137 3.81 -19.45 0.68
N THR A 138 3.74 -19.53 2.01
CA THR A 138 2.73 -20.34 2.71
C THR A 138 1.32 -19.82 2.45
N ALA A 139 1.13 -18.50 2.35
CA ALA A 139 -0.16 -17.91 1.98
C ALA A 139 -0.63 -18.32 0.58
N LEU A 140 0.28 -18.31 -0.39
CA LEU A 140 -0.01 -18.75 -1.76
C LEU A 140 -0.35 -20.24 -1.83
N GLN A 141 0.40 -21.08 -1.11
CA GLN A 141 0.13 -22.52 -1.01
C GLN A 141 -1.26 -22.79 -0.40
N THR A 142 -1.63 -22.07 0.66
CA THR A 142 -2.95 -22.16 1.28
C THR A 142 -4.07 -21.79 0.31
N LEU A 143 -3.83 -20.86 -0.62
CA LEU A 143 -4.76 -20.48 -1.67
C LEU A 143 -4.71 -21.40 -2.91
N GLY A 144 -3.91 -22.46 -2.88
CA GLY A 144 -3.81 -23.43 -3.97
C GLY A 144 -2.96 -22.98 -5.16
N VAL A 145 -2.23 -21.86 -5.05
CA VAL A 145 -1.28 -21.42 -6.07
C VAL A 145 0.01 -22.21 -5.89
N ALA A 146 0.38 -23.00 -6.89
CA ALA A 146 1.63 -23.76 -6.88
C ALA A 146 2.83 -22.80 -6.90
N SER A 147 3.79 -23.02 -5.99
CA SER A 147 5.04 -22.26 -5.90
C SER A 147 6.04 -22.70 -6.96
#